data_AF-A0A6J1W3Y8-F1
#
_entry.id   AF-A0A6J1W3Y8-F1
#
_cell.length_a   1.000
_cell.length_b   1.000
_cell.length_c   1.000
_cell.angle_alpha   90.00
_cell.angle_beta   90.00
_cell.angle_gamma   90.00
#
_symmetry.space_group_name_H-M   'P 1'
#
loop_
_entity.id
_entity.type
_entity.pdbx_description
1 polymer ?
#
loop_
_entity_poly.entity_id
_entity_poly.type
_entity_poly.pdbx_seq_one_letter_code
_entity_poly.pdbx_strand_id
1 'polypeptide(L)'
;KHYPDVSFSWSPASPAQDVHSKADLPPVSEQILQTLTDLARSFQEMADSCLLVLHLEVRVHCFHYLIPLAKQGNYAIVANVESMDYDPLVVRLNKDISAVEEAMNASLQQHKFQYIFEGLGHLISCILINGAQYFKRISESGIKKMCRNIFILQQNLTNITMSREADLDFARWEEG
;
A
#
# COMPACT_ATOMS: atom_id res chain seq x y z
N LYS A 1 2.99 -30.50 80.54
CA LYS A 1 2.78 -31.97 80.45
C LYS A 1 1.29 -32.24 80.50
N HIS A 2 0.79 -33.06 79.57
CA HIS A 2 -0.45 -33.87 79.64
C HIS A 2 -1.81 -33.20 79.32
N TYR A 3 -2.47 -33.71 78.26
CA TYR A 3 -3.87 -33.51 77.82
C TYR A 3 -4.85 -34.44 78.61
N PRO A 4 -6.18 -34.22 78.64
CA PRO A 4 -7.16 -34.74 77.64
C PRO A 4 -8.33 -33.75 77.33
N ASP A 5 -8.85 -33.59 76.11
CA ASP A 5 -9.67 -34.45 75.23
C ASP A 5 -11.17 -34.54 75.61
N VAL A 6 -12.03 -33.79 74.89
CA VAL A 6 -13.49 -34.01 74.77
C VAL A 6 -13.98 -33.55 73.39
N SER A 7 -14.06 -34.49 72.47
CA SER A 7 -15.02 -34.67 71.34
C SER A 7 -15.65 -33.45 70.65
N PHE A 8 -15.38 -33.29 69.35
CA PHE A 8 -16.31 -32.67 68.40
C PHE A 8 -16.41 -33.55 67.14
N SER A 9 -17.63 -33.98 66.81
CA SER A 9 -17.93 -34.85 65.67
C SER A 9 -17.69 -34.14 64.35
N TRP A 10 -16.84 -34.71 63.49
CA TRP A 10 -16.71 -34.24 62.11
C TRP A 10 -17.31 -35.28 61.16
N SER A 11 -18.45 -34.94 60.58
CA SER A 11 -19.00 -35.65 59.42
C SER A 11 -18.38 -35.05 58.16
N PRO A 12 -17.72 -35.81 57.27
CA PRO A 12 -17.28 -35.25 56.00
C PRO A 12 -18.49 -35.05 55.09
N ALA A 13 -18.64 -33.81 54.61
CA ALA A 13 -19.60 -33.43 53.59
C ALA A 13 -19.34 -34.21 52.29
N SER A 14 -20.43 -34.58 51.60
CA SER A 14 -20.41 -35.20 50.28
C SER A 14 -19.49 -34.46 49.30
N PRO A 15 -18.81 -35.16 48.38
CA PRO A 15 -18.07 -34.50 47.32
C PRO A 15 -19.06 -33.75 46.42
N ALA A 16 -18.96 -32.42 46.44
CA ALA A 16 -19.56 -31.57 45.43
C ALA A 16 -19.01 -32.03 44.07
N GLN A 17 -19.90 -32.55 43.23
CA GLN A 17 -19.58 -32.93 41.86
C GLN A 17 -19.16 -31.66 41.11
N ASP A 18 -17.94 -31.69 40.58
CA ASP A 18 -17.47 -30.81 39.51
C ASP A 18 -18.41 -30.97 38.31
N VAL A 19 -19.45 -30.14 38.24
CA VAL A 19 -20.26 -29.99 37.02
C VAL A 19 -19.52 -29.01 36.12
N HIS A 20 -18.46 -29.50 35.49
CA HIS A 20 -17.87 -28.88 34.33
C HIS A 20 -18.89 -28.94 33.19
N SER A 21 -19.77 -27.93 33.13
CA SER A 21 -20.75 -27.76 32.06
C SER A 21 -20.02 -27.37 30.78
N LYS A 22 -19.43 -28.36 30.11
CA LYS A 22 -19.12 -28.25 28.68
C LYS A 22 -20.47 -28.08 27.99
N ALA A 23 -20.76 -26.87 27.53
CA ALA A 23 -21.87 -26.63 26.62
C ALA A 23 -21.64 -27.51 25.38
N ASP A 24 -22.41 -28.59 25.28
CA ASP A 24 -22.50 -29.42 24.08
C ASP A 24 -23.16 -28.58 22.98
N LEU A 25 -22.32 -27.89 22.20
CA LEU A 25 -22.71 -27.34 20.91
C LEU A 25 -23.11 -28.52 20.02
N PRO A 26 -24.29 -28.51 19.36
CA PRO A 26 -24.68 -29.57 18.45
C PRO A 26 -23.64 -29.72 17.34
N PRO A 27 -23.32 -30.95 16.90
CA PRO A 27 -22.33 -31.18 15.86
C PRO A 27 -22.76 -30.45 14.59
N VAL A 28 -21.95 -29.47 14.17
CA VAL A 28 -22.13 -28.76 12.90
C VAL A 28 -22.16 -29.80 11.79
N SER A 29 -23.22 -29.80 10.97
CA SER A 29 -23.32 -30.75 9.86
C SER A 29 -22.14 -30.55 8.92
N GLU A 30 -21.50 -31.65 8.50
CA GLU A 30 -20.34 -31.64 7.60
C GLU A 30 -20.60 -30.85 6.30
N GLN A 31 -21.84 -30.88 5.81
CA GLN A 31 -22.30 -30.10 4.65
C GLN A 31 -22.23 -28.58 4.87
N ILE A 32 -22.62 -28.10 6.05
CA ILE A 32 -22.51 -26.67 6.41
C ILE A 32 -21.03 -26.27 6.51
N LEU A 33 -20.19 -27.11 7.13
CA LEU A 33 -18.75 -26.84 7.24
C LEU A 33 -18.08 -26.77 5.87
N GLN A 34 -18.44 -27.69 4.96
CA GLN A 34 -17.97 -27.68 3.58
C GLN A 34 -18.38 -26.40 2.86
N THR A 35 -19.66 -26.03 2.96
CA THR A 35 -20.20 -24.82 2.32
C THR A 35 -19.51 -23.55 2.83
N LEU A 36 -19.28 -23.44 4.15
CA LEU A 36 -18.57 -22.30 4.74
C LEU A 36 -17.11 -22.22 4.28
N THR A 37 -16.46 -23.38 4.12
CA THR A 37 -15.07 -23.46 3.64
C THR A 37 -14.96 -23.04 2.17
N ASP A 38 -15.89 -23.48 1.33
CA ASP A 38 -15.93 -23.10 -0.08
C ASP A 38 -16.24 -21.60 -0.25
N LEU A 39 -17.14 -21.06 0.57
CA LEU A 39 -17.43 -19.62 0.59
C LEU A 39 -16.22 -18.81 1.07
N ALA A 40 -15.53 -19.26 2.12
CA ALA A 40 -14.31 -18.60 2.59
C ALA A 40 -13.22 -18.59 1.52
N ARG A 41 -13.05 -19.69 0.78
CA ARG A 41 -12.13 -19.76 -0.36
C ARG A 41 -12.50 -18.77 -1.45
N SER A 42 -13.78 -18.72 -1.83
CA SER A 42 -14.25 -17.78 -2.86
C SER A 42 -14.03 -16.31 -2.45
N PHE A 43 -14.29 -15.96 -1.19
CA PHE A 43 -13.98 -14.62 -0.68
C PHE A 43 -12.48 -14.30 -0.71
N GLN A 44 -11.63 -15.27 -0.41
CA GLN A 44 -10.19 -15.10 -0.48
C GLN A 44 -9.73 -14.84 -1.92
N GLU A 45 -10.21 -15.63 -2.89
CA GLU A 45 -9.88 -15.47 -4.31
C GLU A 45 -10.32 -14.10 -4.85
N MET A 46 -11.51 -13.62 -4.44
CA MET A 46 -11.97 -12.28 -4.79
C MET A 46 -11.10 -11.19 -4.16
N ALA A 47 -10.72 -11.34 -2.88
CA ALA A 47 -9.87 -10.38 -2.20
C ALA A 47 -8.48 -10.27 -2.87
N ASP A 48 -7.91 -11.39 -3.29
CA ASP A 48 -6.63 -11.43 -3.99
C ASP A 48 -6.74 -10.78 -5.39
N SER A 49 -7.85 -11.00 -6.09
CA SER A 49 -8.15 -10.35 -7.36
C SER A 49 -8.30 -8.83 -7.21
N CYS A 50 -9.01 -8.36 -6.18
CA CYS A 50 -9.13 -6.94 -5.87
C CYS A 50 -7.77 -6.31 -5.58
N LEU A 51 -6.91 -7.02 -4.83
CA LEU A 51 -5.58 -6.53 -4.50
C LEU A 51 -4.71 -6.36 -5.77
N LEU A 52 -4.76 -7.33 -6.68
CA LEU A 52 -4.09 -7.23 -7.98
C LEU A 52 -4.63 -6.05 -8.81
N VAL A 53 -5.95 -5.85 -8.85
CA VAL A 53 -6.56 -4.73 -9.58
C VAL A 53 -6.11 -3.39 -9.01
N LEU A 54 -6.08 -3.22 -7.69
CA LEU A 54 -5.58 -1.99 -7.05
C LEU A 54 -4.10 -1.73 -7.40
N HIS A 55 -3.27 -2.77 -7.37
CA HIS A 55 -1.87 -2.69 -7.76
C HIS A 55 -1.69 -2.27 -9.23
N LEU A 56 -2.54 -2.75 -10.14
CA LEU A 56 -2.54 -2.36 -11.54
C LEU A 56 -3.08 -0.94 -11.76
N GLU A 57 -4.16 -0.57 -11.06
CA GLU A 57 -4.81 0.74 -11.16
C GLU A 57 -3.80 1.87 -10.87
N VAL A 58 -3.05 1.76 -9.77
CA VAL A 58 -2.01 2.75 -9.41
C VAL A 58 -0.97 2.92 -10.53
N ARG A 59 -0.60 1.84 -11.23
CA ARG A 59 0.33 1.90 -12.37
C ARG A 59 -0.30 2.60 -13.57
N VAL A 60 -1.58 2.34 -13.83
CA VAL A 60 -2.35 3.01 -14.88
C VAL A 60 -2.42 4.51 -14.63
N HIS A 61 -2.61 4.96 -13.38
CA HIS A 61 -2.54 6.38 -13.03
C HIS A 61 -1.17 6.97 -13.41
N CYS A 62 -0.06 6.32 -13.06
CA CYS A 62 1.28 6.78 -13.47
C CYS A 62 1.41 6.92 -14.99
N PHE A 63 0.97 5.92 -15.77
CA PHE A 63 0.99 6.01 -17.23
C PHE A 63 0.13 7.15 -17.75
N HIS A 64 -1.08 7.32 -17.21
CA HIS A 64 -2.04 8.33 -17.64
C HIS A 64 -1.48 9.75 -17.53
N TYR A 65 -0.80 10.08 -16.43
CA TYR A 65 -0.26 11.42 -16.21
C TYR A 65 1.16 11.62 -16.78
N LEU A 66 2.02 10.59 -16.75
CA LEU A 66 3.43 10.73 -17.11
C LEU A 66 3.73 10.52 -18.60
N ILE A 67 2.95 9.72 -19.34
CA ILE A 67 3.16 9.58 -20.79
C ILE A 67 2.91 10.92 -21.51
N PRO A 68 1.82 11.67 -21.24
CA PRO A 68 1.62 12.99 -21.84
C PRO A 68 2.69 13.99 -21.41
N LEU A 69 3.14 13.94 -20.15
CA LEU A 69 4.24 14.77 -19.65
C LEU A 69 5.50 14.59 -20.50
N ALA A 70 5.88 13.34 -20.76
CA ALA A 70 7.04 13.00 -21.58
C ALA A 70 6.89 13.38 -23.06
N LYS A 71 5.70 13.19 -23.66
CA LYS A 71 5.52 13.36 -25.11
C LYS A 71 5.16 14.79 -25.53
N GLN A 72 4.48 15.53 -24.67
CA GLN A 72 3.85 16.82 -25.00
C GLN A 72 4.38 17.97 -24.13
N GLY A 73 5.24 17.68 -23.17
CA GLY A 73 5.80 18.70 -22.30
C GLY A 73 6.62 19.72 -23.08
N ASN A 74 6.38 21.00 -22.77
CA ASN A 74 7.04 22.11 -23.45
C ASN A 74 8.42 22.39 -22.84
N TYR A 75 9.39 21.51 -23.12
CA TYR A 75 10.77 21.61 -22.61
C TYR A 75 11.74 22.31 -23.56
N ALA A 76 11.26 22.73 -24.73
CA ALA A 76 12.05 23.39 -25.76
C ALA A 76 12.02 24.92 -25.67
N ILE A 77 11.02 25.51 -24.99
CA ILE A 77 10.90 26.96 -24.87
C ILE A 77 11.81 27.47 -23.76
N VAL A 78 12.76 28.34 -24.14
CA VAL A 78 13.45 29.25 -23.22
C VAL A 78 12.42 30.30 -22.79
N ALA A 79 11.56 29.94 -21.84
CA ALA A 79 10.63 30.91 -21.29
C ALA A 79 11.45 31.95 -20.54
N ASN A 80 11.33 33.21 -20.95
CA ASN A 80 11.90 34.37 -20.26
C ASN A 80 11.16 34.68 -18.95
N VAL A 81 10.69 33.65 -18.26
CA VAL A 81 9.88 33.78 -17.05
C VAL A 81 10.32 32.71 -16.08
N GLU A 82 10.62 33.18 -14.89
CA GLU A 82 10.87 32.48 -13.65
C GLU A 82 9.66 31.64 -13.19
N SER A 83 8.98 30.92 -14.10
CA SER A 83 7.96 29.95 -13.67
C SER A 83 8.70 28.75 -13.09
N MET A 84 9.01 28.84 -11.80
CA MET A 84 9.47 27.72 -10.97
C MET A 84 8.39 26.65 -10.79
N ASP A 85 7.23 26.83 -11.42
CA ASP A 85 6.05 26.00 -11.31
C ASP A 85 6.29 24.57 -11.80
N TYR A 86 5.75 23.64 -11.03
CA TYR A 86 5.68 22.23 -11.37
C TYR A 86 4.79 22.02 -12.60
N ASP A 87 5.00 20.90 -13.31
CA ASP A 87 4.06 20.56 -14.36
C ASP A 87 2.66 20.22 -13.78
N PRO A 88 1.56 20.77 -14.32
CA PRO A 88 0.21 20.48 -13.83
C PRO A 88 -0.14 18.98 -13.84
N LEU A 89 0.44 18.18 -14.73
CA LEU A 89 0.27 16.72 -14.73
C LEU A 89 0.92 16.06 -13.51
N VAL A 90 2.08 16.57 -13.08
CA VAL A 90 2.79 16.08 -11.88
C VAL A 90 2.03 16.44 -10.62
N VAL A 91 1.49 17.66 -10.54
CA VAL A 91 0.65 18.09 -9.41
C VAL A 91 -0.62 17.24 -9.32
N ARG A 92 -1.27 16.96 -10.45
CA ARG A 92 -2.45 16.09 -10.49
C ARG A 92 -2.12 14.66 -10.09
N LEU A 93 -1.05 14.08 -10.62
CA LEU A 93 -0.60 12.74 -10.24
C LEU A 93 -0.33 12.63 -8.73
N ASN A 94 0.37 13.60 -8.14
CA ASN A 94 0.62 13.60 -6.70
C ASN A 94 -0.67 13.60 -5.88
N LYS A 95 -1.61 14.47 -6.24
CA LYS A 95 -2.91 14.54 -5.54
C LYS A 95 -3.69 13.24 -5.67
N ASP A 96 -3.65 12.64 -6.85
CA ASP A 96 -4.36 11.42 -7.20
C ASP A 96 -3.79 10.20 -6.45
N ILE A 97 -2.46 10.02 -6.47
CA ILE A 97 -1.77 8.98 -5.71
C ILE A 97 -2.04 9.16 -4.20
N SER A 98 -1.97 10.39 -3.67
CA SER A 98 -2.26 10.63 -2.25
C SER A 98 -3.70 10.33 -1.87
N ALA A 99 -4.69 10.62 -2.73
CA ALA A 99 -6.08 10.27 -2.47
C ALA A 99 -6.30 8.75 -2.50
N VAL A 100 -5.63 8.05 -3.41
CA VAL A 100 -5.65 6.59 -3.49
C VAL A 100 -4.98 5.97 -2.26
N GLU A 101 -3.85 6.53 -1.81
CA GLU A 101 -3.18 6.14 -0.57
C GLU A 101 -4.11 6.24 0.64
N GLU A 102 -4.72 7.41 0.87
CA GLU A 102 -5.61 7.65 2.01
C GLU A 102 -6.78 6.64 2.04
N ALA A 103 -7.41 6.39 0.89
CA ALA A 103 -8.52 5.45 0.78
C ALA A 103 -8.11 4.00 1.08
N MET A 104 -6.93 3.59 0.61
CA MET A 104 -6.44 2.21 0.78
C MET A 104 -5.86 1.97 2.17
N ASN A 105 -5.18 2.95 2.75
CA ASN A 105 -4.62 2.87 4.10
C ASN A 105 -5.73 2.69 5.16
N ALA A 106 -6.90 3.30 4.94
CA ALA A 106 -8.07 3.12 5.80
C ALA A 106 -8.72 1.71 5.69
N SER A 107 -8.49 1.01 4.57
CA SER A 107 -9.24 -0.21 4.20
C SER A 107 -8.41 -1.48 4.23
N LEU A 108 -7.09 -1.39 4.18
CA LEU A 108 -6.18 -2.52 3.98
C LEU A 108 -5.18 -2.68 5.13
N GLN A 109 -4.73 -3.92 5.33
CA GLN A 109 -3.60 -4.21 6.21
C GLN A 109 -2.29 -3.74 5.59
N GLN A 110 -1.34 -3.35 6.43
CA GLN A 110 -0.05 -2.75 6.01
C GLN A 110 0.69 -3.52 4.91
N HIS A 111 0.74 -4.85 4.98
CA HIS A 111 1.47 -5.66 3.97
C HIS A 111 0.77 -5.65 2.60
N LYS A 112 -0.57 -5.62 2.56
CA LYS A 112 -1.35 -5.50 1.31
C LYS A 112 -1.23 -4.11 0.73
N PHE A 113 -1.21 -3.10 1.59
CA PHE A 113 -0.95 -1.72 1.22
C PHE A 113 0.44 -1.56 0.57
N GLN A 114 1.49 -2.12 1.19
CA GLN A 114 2.85 -2.10 0.65
C GLN A 114 2.94 -2.77 -0.72
N TYR A 115 2.27 -3.90 -0.90
CA TYR A 115 2.22 -4.61 -2.19
C TYR A 115 1.68 -3.72 -3.32
N ILE A 116 0.68 -2.88 -3.06
CA ILE A 116 0.08 -2.02 -4.10
C ILE A 116 1.09 -1.02 -4.67
N PHE A 117 1.88 -0.39 -3.79
CA PHE A 117 2.86 0.65 -4.16
C PHE A 117 4.27 0.12 -4.47
N GLU A 118 4.51 -1.18 -4.28
CA GLU A 118 5.79 -1.81 -4.59
C GLU A 118 6.19 -1.57 -6.06
N GLY A 119 7.44 -1.16 -6.30
CA GLY A 119 7.99 -0.97 -7.65
C GLY A 119 7.49 0.29 -8.39
N LEU A 120 6.70 1.15 -7.73
CA LEU A 120 6.14 2.35 -8.35
C LEU A 120 7.22 3.38 -8.70
N GLY A 121 8.24 3.55 -7.85
CA GLY A 121 9.38 4.43 -8.14
C GLY A 121 10.17 3.98 -9.36
N HIS A 122 10.42 2.68 -9.48
CA HIS A 122 11.05 2.10 -10.66
C HIS A 122 10.21 2.34 -11.93
N LEU A 123 8.90 2.09 -11.88
CA LEU A 123 8.00 2.34 -13.01
C LEU A 123 8.04 3.80 -13.47
N ILE A 124 7.93 4.75 -12.54
CA ILE A 124 7.96 6.18 -12.84
C ILE A 124 9.30 6.56 -13.48
N SER A 125 10.41 6.05 -12.95
CA SER A 125 11.75 6.23 -13.52
C SER A 125 11.80 5.74 -14.97
N CYS A 126 11.34 4.51 -15.22
CA CYS A 126 11.28 3.95 -16.56
C CYS A 126 10.42 4.77 -17.50
N ILE A 127 9.25 5.26 -17.08
CA ILE A 127 8.38 6.08 -17.93
C ILE A 127 9.09 7.40 -18.30
N LEU A 128 9.75 8.05 -17.33
CA LEU A 128 10.43 9.32 -17.56
C LEU A 128 11.68 9.18 -18.46
N ILE A 129 12.51 8.16 -18.21
CA ILE A 129 13.71 7.87 -19.03
C ILE A 129 13.29 7.48 -20.45
N ASN A 130 12.33 6.56 -20.61
CA ASN A 130 11.78 6.24 -21.93
C ASN A 130 11.03 7.43 -22.54
N GLY A 131 10.55 8.35 -21.72
CA GLY A 131 9.96 9.61 -22.16
C GLY A 131 10.98 10.58 -22.75
N ALA A 132 12.20 10.59 -22.20
CA ALA A 132 13.24 11.52 -22.57
C ALA A 132 13.64 11.43 -24.05
N GLN A 133 13.55 10.24 -24.65
CA GLN A 133 13.83 10.02 -26.06
C GLN A 133 12.89 10.80 -27.01
N TYR A 134 11.72 11.25 -26.54
CA TYR A 134 10.78 12.03 -27.34
C TYR A 134 11.12 13.54 -27.36
N PHE A 135 12.06 14.01 -26.54
CA PHE A 135 12.49 15.41 -26.55
C PHE A 135 13.39 15.71 -27.74
N LYS A 136 12.84 16.34 -28.78
CA LYS A 136 13.63 16.79 -29.95
C LYS A 136 14.64 17.89 -29.61
N ARG A 137 14.32 18.73 -28.62
CA ARG A 137 15.17 19.81 -28.08
C ARG A 137 14.78 20.03 -26.61
N ILE A 138 15.77 20.07 -25.73
CA ILE A 138 15.59 20.41 -24.32
C ILE A 138 16.46 21.62 -23.98
N SER A 139 15.91 22.60 -23.27
CA SER A 139 16.67 23.73 -22.73
C SER A 139 17.21 23.41 -21.33
N GLU A 140 18.21 24.14 -20.86
CA GLU A 140 18.69 24.03 -19.47
C GLU A 140 17.57 24.26 -18.44
N SER A 141 16.64 25.18 -18.74
CA SER A 141 15.43 25.40 -17.92
C SER A 141 14.47 24.20 -17.95
N GLY A 142 14.37 23.50 -19.09
CA GLY A 142 13.62 22.26 -19.25
C GLY A 142 14.19 21.12 -18.40
N ILE A 143 15.52 20.96 -18.38
CA ILE A 143 16.23 20.01 -17.51
C ILE A 143 15.91 20.31 -16.04
N LYS A 144 16.06 21.56 -15.60
CA LYS A 144 15.75 21.98 -14.23
C LYS A 144 14.28 21.71 -13.86
N LYS A 145 13.35 21.93 -14.78
CA LYS A 145 11.92 21.61 -14.57
C LYS A 145 11.71 20.09 -14.42
N MET A 146 12.37 19.28 -15.23
CA MET A 146 12.31 17.81 -15.12
C MET A 146 12.85 17.31 -13.78
N CYS A 147 14.02 17.82 -13.36
CA CYS A 147 14.59 17.48 -12.05
C CYS A 147 13.65 17.83 -10.89
N ARG A 148 12.98 18.99 -10.94
CA ARG A 148 11.98 19.37 -9.92
C ARG A 148 10.77 18.43 -9.93
N ASN A 149 10.29 18.06 -11.12
CA ASN A 149 9.19 17.11 -11.26
C ASN A 149 9.55 15.71 -10.72
N ILE A 150 10.76 15.22 -11.01
CA ILE A 150 11.25 13.94 -10.47
C ILE A 150 11.32 14.01 -8.95
N PHE A 151 11.88 15.09 -8.42
CA PHE A 151 12.05 15.27 -6.97
C PHE A 151 10.72 15.25 -6.21
N ILE A 152 9.68 15.93 -6.71
CA ILE A 152 8.38 15.95 -6.02
C ILE A 152 7.70 14.57 -6.08
N LEU A 153 7.86 13.83 -7.18
CA LEU A 153 7.34 12.46 -7.30
C LEU A 153 8.10 11.50 -6.37
N GLN A 154 9.42 11.63 -6.27
CA GLN A 154 10.25 10.91 -5.29
C GLN A 154 9.78 11.14 -3.86
N GLN A 155 9.57 12.40 -3.50
CA GLN A 155 9.15 12.78 -2.16
C GLN A 155 7.76 12.21 -1.84
N ASN A 156 6.82 12.30 -2.78
CA ASN A 156 5.48 11.74 -2.60
C ASN A 156 5.53 10.22 -2.37
N LEU A 157 6.25 9.49 -3.22
CA LEU A 157 6.37 8.04 -3.08
C LEU A 157 7.09 7.65 -1.79
N THR A 158 8.18 8.31 -1.43
CA THR A 158 8.92 8.04 -0.19
C THR A 158 8.02 8.22 1.03
N ASN A 159 7.14 9.24 1.03
CA ASN A 159 6.18 9.46 2.10
C ASN A 159 5.12 8.35 2.18
N ILE A 160 4.73 7.79 1.04
CA ILE A 160 3.69 6.75 0.94
C ILE A 160 4.25 5.37 1.31
N THR A 161 5.38 5.00 0.72
CA THR A 161 5.98 3.66 0.91
C THR A 161 6.78 3.59 2.21
N MET A 162 7.13 4.74 2.81
CA MET A 162 8.09 4.86 3.92
C MET A 162 9.42 4.14 3.61
N SER A 163 9.72 4.00 2.32
CA SER A 163 10.90 3.33 1.78
C SER A 163 11.62 4.28 0.83
N ARG A 164 12.94 4.14 0.74
CA ARG A 164 13.75 5.01 -0.13
C ARG A 164 13.65 4.54 -1.58
N GLU A 165 13.12 5.38 -2.45
CA GLU A 165 12.96 5.12 -3.88
C GLU A 165 14.26 5.44 -4.67
N ALA A 166 15.28 4.58 -4.51
CA ALA A 166 16.60 4.77 -5.10
C ALA A 166 16.61 4.76 -6.64
N ASP A 167 15.67 4.07 -7.28
CA ASP A 167 15.54 4.03 -8.76
C ASP A 167 15.30 5.42 -9.37
N LEU A 168 14.57 6.28 -8.66
CA LEU A 168 14.31 7.64 -9.10
C LEU A 168 15.54 8.55 -8.97
N ASP A 169 16.51 8.18 -8.11
CA ASP A 169 17.80 8.86 -8.07
C ASP A 169 18.57 8.60 -9.37
N PHE A 170 18.56 7.36 -9.89
CA PHE A 170 19.22 7.04 -11.17
C PHE A 170 18.67 7.85 -12.35
N ALA A 171 17.35 8.09 -12.39
CA ALA A 171 16.73 8.95 -13.41
C ALA A 171 17.21 10.41 -13.37
N ARG A 172 17.82 10.87 -12.26
CA ARG A 172 18.42 12.20 -12.14
C ARG A 172 19.90 12.26 -12.58
N TRP A 173 20.60 11.13 -12.70
CA TRP A 173 22.07 11.09 -12.85
C TRP A 173 22.58 10.65 -14.23
N GLU A 174 21.75 10.26 -15.18
CA GLU A 174 22.21 9.85 -16.53
C GLU A 174 22.56 11.00 -17.50
N GLU A 175 22.62 12.26 -17.03
CA GLU A 175 23.06 13.41 -17.85
C GLU A 175 24.28 14.12 -17.24
N GLY A 176 25.30 13.35 -16.82
CA GLY A 176 26.62 13.85 -16.43
C GLY A 176 27.70 13.50 -17.46
#